data_AF-A0A519IJZ5-F1
#
_entry.id   AF-A0A519IJZ5-F1
#
_cell.length_a   1.000
_cell.length_b   1.000
_cell.length_c   1.000
_cell.angle_alpha   90.00
_cell.angle_beta   90.00
_cell.angle_gamma   90.00
#
_symmetry.space_group_name_H-M   'P 1'
#
loop_
_entity.id
_entity.type
_entity.pdbx_description
1 polymer ?
#
loop_
_entity_poly.entity_id
_entity_poly.type
_entity_poly.pdbx_seq_one_letter_code
_entity_poly.pdbx_strand_id
1 'polypeptide(L)'
;VKNEVTKVLMNVRVQSGEQLDQAADDLEERGERISNVTYSGPDESGAPQLTPEGQRGAAGAAVAGAALEGLPRVGRNDPCPCGSGKKYKQCHGKLA
;
A
#
# COMPACT_ATOMS: atom_id res chain seq x y z
N VAL A 1 35.54 -21.42 -7.38
CA VAL A 1 35.11 -20.10 -6.84
C VAL A 1 35.68 -18.91 -7.63
N LYS A 2 36.92 -18.44 -7.42
CA LYS A 2 37.42 -17.21 -8.11
C LYS A 2 37.32 -17.27 -9.64
N ASN A 3 37.85 -18.32 -10.27
CA ASN A 3 37.78 -18.49 -11.74
C ASN A 3 36.35 -18.59 -12.28
N GLU A 4 35.43 -19.10 -11.45
CA GLU A 4 34.01 -19.26 -11.79
C GLU A 4 33.30 -17.91 -11.80
N VAL A 5 33.54 -17.10 -10.76
CA VAL A 5 33.02 -15.73 -10.65
C VAL A 5 33.55 -14.86 -11.79
N THR A 6 34.84 -14.96 -12.13
CA THR A 6 35.43 -14.22 -13.26
C THR A 6 34.76 -14.59 -14.59
N LYS A 7 34.49 -15.88 -14.81
CA LYS A 7 33.83 -16.38 -16.04
C LYS A 7 32.38 -15.91 -16.14
N VAL A 8 31.68 -15.81 -15.02
CA VAL A 8 30.30 -15.29 -14.98
C VAL A 8 30.31 -13.80 -15.30
N LEU A 9 31.15 -12.99 -14.63
CA LEU A 9 31.20 -11.55 -14.84
C LEU A 9 31.57 -11.16 -16.29
N MET A 10 32.45 -11.92 -16.95
CA MET A 10 32.85 -11.64 -18.34
C MET A 10 31.79 -12.00 -19.39
N ASN A 11 30.82 -12.87 -19.05
CA ASN A 11 29.77 -13.30 -19.97
C ASN A 11 28.39 -12.72 -19.65
N VAL A 12 28.26 -11.91 -18.60
CA VAL A 12 27.05 -11.15 -18.31
C VAL A 12 26.86 -10.12 -19.42
N ARG A 13 25.97 -10.44 -20.36
CA ARG A 13 25.45 -9.48 -21.32
C ARG A 13 24.37 -8.67 -20.61
N VAL A 14 24.64 -7.38 -20.39
CA VAL A 14 23.61 -6.42 -19.98
C VAL A 14 22.59 -6.38 -21.13
N GLN A 15 21.33 -6.63 -20.82
CA GLN A 15 20.25 -6.45 -21.79
C GLN A 15 20.35 -5.02 -22.34
N SER A 16 20.27 -4.88 -23.67
CA SER A 16 20.29 -3.55 -24.31
C SER A 16 19.17 -2.69 -23.74
N GLY A 17 19.32 -1.36 -23.74
CA GLY A 17 18.27 -0.45 -23.25
C GLY A 17 16.89 -0.79 -23.84
N GLU A 18 16.85 -1.12 -25.13
CA GLU A 18 15.63 -1.54 -25.84
C GLU A 18 14.96 -2.80 -25.26
N GLN A 19 15.71 -3.76 -24.71
CA GLN A 19 15.14 -4.93 -24.04
C GLN A 19 14.53 -4.59 -22.67
N LEU A 20 15.08 -3.58 -21.99
CA LEU A 20 14.51 -3.08 -20.74
C LEU A 20 13.22 -2.29 -21.01
N ASP A 21 13.21 -1.48 -22.06
CA ASP A 21 12.03 -0.71 -22.47
C ASP A 21 10.89 -1.66 -22.91
N GLN A 22 11.19 -2.66 -23.75
CA GLN A 22 10.22 -3.70 -24.12
C GLN A 22 9.69 -4.49 -22.92
N ALA A 23 10.54 -4.84 -21.97
CA ALA A 23 10.12 -5.53 -20.76
C ALA A 23 9.25 -4.63 -19.84
N ALA A 24 9.47 -3.31 -19.87
CA ALA A 24 8.64 -2.35 -19.15
C ALA A 24 7.26 -2.23 -19.80
N ASP A 25 7.20 -2.11 -21.14
CA ASP A 25 5.95 -2.07 -21.90
C ASP A 25 5.10 -3.34 -21.68
N ASP A 26 5.74 -4.52 -21.71
CA ASP A 26 5.08 -5.81 -21.43
C ASP A 26 4.49 -5.90 -20.02
N LEU A 27 5.17 -5.29 -19.02
CA LEU A 27 4.69 -5.25 -17.63
C LEU A 27 3.54 -4.24 -17.47
N GLU A 28 3.58 -3.12 -18.18
CA GLU A 28 2.52 -2.11 -18.21
C GLU A 28 1.24 -2.70 -18.84
N GLU A 29 1.35 -3.37 -19.99
CA GLU A 29 0.22 -4.02 -20.66
C GLU A 29 -0.43 -5.11 -19.78
N ARG A 30 0.37 -5.86 -19.03
CA ARG A 30 -0.13 -6.83 -18.04
C ARG A 30 -0.87 -6.17 -16.87
N GLY A 31 -0.44 -4.98 -16.45
CA GLY A 31 -1.09 -4.20 -15.41
C GLY A 31 -2.44 -3.63 -15.86
N GLU A 32 -2.54 -3.16 -17.10
CA GLU A 32 -3.77 -2.62 -17.68
C GLU A 32 -4.88 -3.69 -17.78
N ARG A 33 -4.52 -4.95 -18.04
CA ARG A 33 -5.48 -6.07 -18.07
C ARG A 33 -6.09 -6.40 -16.70
N ILE A 34 -5.55 -5.88 -15.60
CA ILE A 34 -6.07 -6.07 -14.24
C ILE A 34 -7.01 -4.91 -13.82
N SER A 35 -7.23 -3.91 -14.70
CA SER A 35 -8.06 -2.73 -14.38
C SER A 35 -9.52 -3.04 -14.06
N ASN A 36 -10.06 -4.20 -14.45
CA ASN A 36 -11.47 -4.58 -14.24
C ASN A 36 -11.69 -5.54 -13.04
N VAL A 37 -10.83 -5.50 -12.01
CA VAL A 37 -11.06 -6.25 -10.77
C VAL A 37 -12.21 -5.59 -9.99
N THR A 38 -13.41 -6.12 -10.20
CA THR A 38 -14.60 -5.75 -9.41
C THR A 38 -14.55 -6.48 -8.07
N TYR A 39 -14.30 -5.73 -7.00
CA TYR A 39 -14.33 -6.27 -5.63
C TYR A 39 -15.78 -6.35 -5.13
N SER A 40 -16.32 -7.57 -5.03
CA SER A 40 -17.59 -7.84 -4.35
C SER A 40 -17.31 -8.26 -2.91
N GLY A 41 -17.33 -7.32 -1.98
CA GLY A 41 -17.38 -7.61 -0.54
C GLY A 41 -18.84 -7.75 -0.09
N PRO A 42 -19.18 -8.71 0.78
CA PRO A 42 -20.53 -8.80 1.34
C PRO A 42 -20.80 -7.59 2.24
N ASP A 43 -22.01 -7.03 2.17
CA ASP A 43 -22.51 -6.09 3.18
C ASP A 43 -22.95 -6.83 4.46
N GLU A 44 -23.37 -6.11 5.51
CA GLU A 44 -23.77 -6.71 6.81
C GLU A 44 -24.94 -7.71 6.71
N SER A 45 -25.69 -7.73 5.61
CA SER A 45 -26.75 -8.70 5.32
C SER A 45 -26.31 -9.84 4.38
N GLY A 46 -25.06 -9.85 3.92
CA GLY A 46 -24.46 -10.93 3.13
C GLY A 46 -24.84 -10.94 1.64
N ALA A 47 -25.41 -9.85 1.11
CA ALA A 47 -25.72 -9.75 -0.30
C ALA A 47 -24.49 -9.26 -1.11
N PRO A 48 -24.30 -9.72 -2.35
CA PRO A 48 -23.24 -9.22 -3.21
C PRO A 48 -23.62 -7.82 -3.74
N GLN A 49 -23.01 -6.78 -3.19
CA GLN A 49 -23.13 -5.40 -3.71
C GLN A 49 -22.02 -5.13 -4.74
N LEU A 50 -22.37 -4.75 -5.96
CA LEU A 50 -21.42 -4.31 -6.98
C LEU A 50 -21.38 -2.77 -6.99
N THR A 51 -20.23 -2.15 -6.73
CA THR A 51 -20.06 -0.69 -6.91
C THR A 51 -19.62 -0.39 -8.34
N PRO A 52 -20.47 0.19 -9.22
CA PRO A 52 -20.04 0.58 -10.55
C PRO A 52 -19.06 1.77 -10.48
N GLU A 53 -18.05 1.75 -11.35
CA GLU A 53 -16.89 2.66 -11.36
C GLU A 53 -17.23 4.16 -11.48
N GLY A 54 -18.45 4.50 -11.89
CA GLY A 54 -18.93 5.88 -12.07
C GLY A 54 -19.27 6.66 -10.79
N GLN A 55 -19.31 6.04 -9.60
CA GLN A 55 -19.64 6.74 -8.33
C GLN A 55 -18.42 7.05 -7.45
N ARG A 56 -17.20 6.67 -7.85
CA ARG A 56 -15.97 6.98 -7.10
C ARG A 56 -15.59 8.48 -7.11
N GLY A 57 -16.14 9.27 -8.03
CA GLY A 57 -15.87 10.72 -8.12
C GLY A 57 -16.65 11.61 -7.14
N ALA A 58 -17.78 11.14 -6.59
CA ALA A 58 -18.59 11.93 -5.65
C ALA A 58 -18.44 11.47 -4.19
N ALA A 59 -18.01 10.23 -3.95
CA ALA A 59 -17.76 9.71 -2.60
C ALA A 59 -16.31 9.90 -2.12
N GLY A 60 -15.36 10.20 -3.02
CA GLY A 60 -13.93 10.36 -2.70
C GLY A 60 -13.56 11.65 -1.97
N ALA A 61 -14.43 12.68 -1.98
CA ALA A 61 -14.23 13.91 -1.21
C ALA A 61 -14.79 13.83 0.23
N ALA A 62 -15.58 12.80 0.55
CA ALA A 62 -16.24 12.66 1.85
C ALA A 62 -15.56 11.64 2.79
N VAL A 63 -14.55 10.90 2.34
CA VAL A 63 -13.82 9.92 3.19
C VAL A 63 -12.44 10.38 3.65
N ALA A 64 -12.04 11.62 3.36
CA ALA A 64 -11.01 12.32 4.13
C ALA A 64 -11.52 12.80 5.51
N GLY A 65 -12.75 12.42 5.89
CA GLY A 65 -13.42 12.86 7.12
C GLY A 65 -13.72 11.77 8.16
N ALA A 66 -13.38 10.50 7.92
CA ALA A 66 -13.63 9.42 8.88
C ALA A 66 -12.33 8.95 9.54
N ALA A 67 -11.62 9.90 10.15
CA ALA A 67 -10.84 9.57 11.33
C ALA A 67 -11.82 8.99 12.35
N LEU A 68 -11.53 7.78 12.84
CA LEU A 68 -12.17 7.15 14.01
C LEU A 68 -12.71 8.23 14.96
N GLU A 69 -14.03 8.45 14.92
CA GLU A 69 -14.71 9.66 15.40
C GLU A 69 -14.65 9.75 16.92
N GLY A 70 -13.48 10.14 17.43
CA GLY A 70 -13.24 10.35 18.85
C GLY A 70 -11.83 10.05 19.35
N LEU A 71 -10.98 9.31 18.63
CA LEU A 71 -9.61 9.08 19.09
C LEU A 71 -8.62 9.90 18.26
N PRO A 72 -8.09 11.03 18.79
CA PRO A 72 -7.05 11.78 18.12
C PRO A 72 -5.85 10.86 17.89
N ARG A 73 -5.18 11.00 16.74
CA ARG A 73 -3.89 10.36 16.52
C ARG A 73 -2.88 10.95 17.51
N VAL A 74 -2.72 10.31 18.67
CA VAL A 74 -1.84 10.79 19.74
C VAL A 74 -0.38 10.59 19.32
N GLY A 75 0.38 11.67 19.25
CA GLY A 75 1.81 11.62 18.97
C GLY A 75 2.57 10.95 20.12
N ARG A 76 3.68 10.29 19.82
CA ARG A 76 4.45 9.51 20.80
C ARG A 76 4.92 10.33 22.02
N ASN A 77 5.10 11.65 21.87
CA ASN A 77 5.55 12.55 22.94
C ASN A 77 4.41 13.31 23.64
N ASP A 78 3.18 13.22 23.15
CA ASP A 78 2.03 13.93 23.71
C ASP A 78 1.58 13.34 25.04
N PRO A 79 0.84 14.09 25.88
CA PRO A 79 0.22 13.53 27.07
C PRO A 79 -0.65 12.33 26.71
N CYS A 80 -0.48 11.24 27.45
CA CYS A 80 -1.20 10.01 27.19
C CYS A 80 -2.70 10.21 27.47
N PRO A 81 -3.61 9.81 26.54
CA PRO A 81 -5.05 10.05 26.67
C PRO A 81 -5.70 9.26 27.81
N CYS A 82 -4.97 8.35 28.46
CA CYS A 82 -5.42 7.61 29.63
C CYS A 82 -5.44 8.44 30.93
N GLY A 83 -5.12 9.74 30.89
CA GLY A 83 -5.16 10.64 32.05
C GLY A 83 -4.02 10.46 33.06
N SER A 84 -2.98 9.70 32.73
CA SER A 84 -1.87 9.41 33.67
C SER A 84 -0.86 10.56 33.86
N GLY A 85 -1.01 11.66 33.10
CA GLY A 85 -0.07 12.78 33.07
C GLY A 85 1.31 12.48 32.45
N LYS A 86 1.55 11.23 32.04
CA LYS A 86 2.82 10.79 31.42
C LYS A 86 2.74 10.96 29.90
N LYS A 87 3.89 11.15 29.24
CA LYS A 87 3.98 11.13 27.77
C LYS A 87 3.60 9.75 27.22
N TYR A 88 2.93 9.68 26.08
CA TYR A 88 2.41 8.45 25.48
C TYR A 88 3.48 7.35 25.38
N LYS A 89 4.70 7.68 24.94
CA LYS A 89 5.84 6.74 24.86
C LYS A 89 6.27 6.09 26.19
N GLN A 90 5.96 6.73 27.32
CA GLN A 90 6.30 6.24 28.67
C GLN A 90 5.10 5.56 29.37
N CYS A 91 3.97 5.44 28.67
CA CYS A 91 2.77 4.82 29.18
C CYS A 91 2.32 3.74 28.17
N HIS A 92 1.20 3.93 27.47
CA HIS A 92 0.65 2.95 26.54
C HIS A 92 1.44 2.79 25.23
N GLY A 93 2.34 3.73 24.91
CA GLY A 93 3.26 3.66 23.77
C GLY A 93 4.65 3.11 24.12
N LYS A 94 4.78 2.45 25.29
CA LYS A 94 6.04 1.80 25.68
C LYS A 94 6.16 0.48 24.93
N LEU A 95 7.04 0.44 23.95
CA LEU A 95 7.44 -0.81 23.30
C LEU A 95 8.36 -1.53 24.30
N ALA A 96 7.94 -2.72 24.74
CA ALA A 96 8.74 -3.58 25.59
C ALA A 96 9.93 -4.17 24.81
#